data_AF-A0A430CHV9-F1
#
_entry.id   AF-A0A430CHV9-F1
#
_cell.length_a   1.000
_cell.length_b   1.000
_cell.length_c   1.000
_cell.angle_alpha   90.00
_cell.angle_beta   90.00
_cell.angle_gamma   90.00
#
_symmetry.space_group_name_H-M   'P 1'
#
loop_
_entity.id
_entity.type
_entity.pdbx_description
1 polymer ?
#
loop_
_entity_poly.entity_id
_entity_poly.type
_entity_poly.pdbx_seq_one_letter_code
_entity_poly.pdbx_strand_id
1 'polypeptide(L)'
;MITIDPNDAAAVARDTQSTFRQMDDALRSAATLTISFLNAVSDSGVTAKESQRILSVFHKSQGDLVAARGGMTDATAMMTGIQRRSNIAETGFGCPGPNNPLDYAQEKQPLRIVA
;
A
#
# COMPACT_ATOMS: atom_id res chain seq x y z
N MET A 1 -21.65 -7.62 -18.71
CA MET A 1 -20.94 -8.44 -17.71
C MET A 1 -19.49 -8.54 -18.15
N ILE A 2 -18.54 -8.14 -17.30
CA ILE A 2 -17.09 -8.18 -17.61
C ILE A 2 -16.59 -9.61 -17.33
N THR A 3 -15.78 -10.17 -18.22
CA THR A 3 -15.14 -11.48 -18.00
C THR A 3 -13.69 -11.29 -17.60
N ILE A 4 -13.30 -11.84 -16.46
CA ILE A 4 -11.97 -11.78 -15.87
C ILE A 4 -11.55 -13.20 -15.49
N ASP A 5 -10.29 -13.56 -15.75
CA ASP A 5 -9.71 -14.82 -15.27
C ASP A 5 -9.55 -14.76 -13.74
N PRO A 6 -10.11 -15.72 -12.97
CA PRO A 6 -10.03 -15.68 -11.52
C PRO A 6 -8.62 -15.74 -10.94
N ASN A 7 -7.66 -16.36 -11.64
CA ASN A 7 -6.27 -16.46 -11.17
C ASN A 7 -5.54 -15.13 -11.34
N ASP A 8 -5.72 -14.47 -12.48
CA ASP A 8 -5.16 -13.12 -12.73
C ASP A 8 -5.74 -12.13 -11.72
N ALA A 9 -7.05 -12.23 -11.48
CA ALA A 9 -7.73 -11.39 -10.53
C ALA A 9 -7.21 -11.65 -9.08
N ALA A 10 -6.99 -12.90 -8.70
CA ALA A 10 -6.37 -13.23 -7.42
C ALA A 10 -4.91 -12.73 -7.31
N ALA A 11 -4.15 -12.76 -8.42
CA ALA A 11 -2.79 -12.22 -8.45
C ALA A 11 -2.77 -10.70 -8.22
N VAL A 12 -3.59 -9.94 -8.96
CA VAL A 12 -3.72 -8.49 -8.78
C VAL A 12 -4.07 -8.13 -7.34
N ALA A 13 -4.99 -8.89 -6.73
CA ALA A 13 -5.42 -8.63 -5.37
C ALA A 13 -4.32 -8.96 -4.33
N ARG A 14 -3.54 -10.05 -4.51
CA ARG A 14 -2.37 -10.33 -3.67
C ARG A 14 -1.29 -9.26 -3.82
N ASP A 15 -1.01 -8.84 -5.04
CA ASP A 15 0.00 -7.83 -5.33
C ASP A 15 -0.40 -6.48 -4.72
N THR A 16 -1.69 -6.11 -4.81
CA THR A 16 -2.23 -4.91 -4.16
C THR A 16 -2.00 -4.91 -2.65
N GLN A 17 -2.29 -6.02 -1.96
CA GLN A 17 -2.01 -6.13 -0.52
C GLN A 17 -0.51 -6.03 -0.22
N SER A 18 0.32 -6.70 -1.01
CA SER A 18 1.77 -6.65 -0.88
C SER A 18 2.28 -5.22 -1.04
N THR A 19 1.77 -4.47 -2.02
CA THR A 19 2.11 -3.07 -2.24
C THR A 19 1.72 -2.19 -1.05
N PHE A 20 0.52 -2.36 -0.48
CA PHE A 20 0.13 -1.62 0.73
C PHE A 20 1.09 -1.89 1.90
N ARG A 21 1.46 -3.16 2.15
CA ARG A 21 2.43 -3.51 3.21
C ARG A 21 3.79 -2.85 2.96
N GLN A 22 4.27 -2.88 1.72
CA GLN A 22 5.53 -2.23 1.34
C GLN A 22 5.49 -0.71 1.50
N MET A 23 4.37 -0.06 1.20
CA MET A 23 4.19 1.38 1.45
C MET A 23 4.17 1.70 2.95
N ASP A 24 3.51 0.87 3.76
CA ASP A 24 3.50 1.01 5.23
C ASP A 24 4.91 0.86 5.82
N ASP A 25 5.69 -0.11 5.33
CA ASP A 25 7.09 -0.31 5.71
C ASP A 25 8.00 0.83 5.23
N ALA A 26 7.74 1.41 4.06
CA ALA A 26 8.45 2.59 3.57
C ALA A 26 8.19 3.82 4.44
N LEU A 27 6.93 4.04 4.86
CA LEU A 27 6.57 5.12 5.79
C LEU A 27 7.26 4.94 7.14
N ARG A 28 7.28 3.72 7.67
CA ARG A 28 8.02 3.40 8.91
C ARG A 28 9.51 3.70 8.75
N SER A 29 10.12 3.25 7.66
CA SER A 29 11.54 3.47 7.37
C SER A 29 11.88 4.96 7.25
N ALA A 30 11.01 5.76 6.60
CA ALA A 30 11.21 7.19 6.45
C ALA A 30 11.12 7.95 7.80
N ALA A 31 10.21 7.53 8.69
CA ALA A 31 10.14 8.06 10.05
C ALA A 31 11.42 7.72 10.83
N THR A 32 11.89 6.47 10.76
CA THR A 32 13.15 6.04 11.40
C THR A 32 14.33 6.87 10.88
N LEU A 33 14.43 7.09 9.57
CA LEU A 33 15.49 7.92 8.97
C LEU A 33 15.50 9.35 9.54
N THR A 34 14.31 9.93 9.74
CA THR A 34 14.19 11.27 10.32
C THR A 34 14.72 11.31 11.75
N ILE A 35 14.37 10.29 12.56
CA ILE A 35 14.86 10.15 13.93
C ILE A 35 16.39 9.97 13.94
N SER A 36 16.92 9.07 13.12
CA SER A 36 18.36 8.84 13.00
C SER A 36 19.12 10.12 12.61
N PHE A 37 18.56 10.91 11.69
CA PHE A 37 19.15 12.18 11.30
C PHE A 37 19.13 13.19 12.46
N LEU A 38 18.01 13.34 13.17
CA LEU A 38 17.91 14.23 14.33
C LEU A 38 18.93 13.88 15.43
N ASN A 39 19.10 12.59 15.71
CA ASN A 39 20.09 12.09 16.65
C ASN A 39 21.52 12.42 16.18
N ALA A 40 21.81 12.22 14.89
CA ALA A 40 23.13 12.51 14.34
C ALA A 40 23.45 14.00 14.36
N VAL A 41 22.48 14.87 14.07
CA VAL A 41 22.76 16.31 13.97
C VAL A 41 23.02 16.98 15.31
N SER A 42 22.47 16.44 16.41
CA SER A 42 22.62 16.97 17.78
C SER A 42 24.08 17.27 18.13
N ASP A 43 25.01 16.42 17.68
CA ASP A 43 26.42 16.49 18.08
C ASP A 43 27.37 16.80 16.90
N SER A 44 26.82 17.13 15.72
CA SER A 44 27.57 17.16 14.45
C SER A 44 28.12 18.52 14.01
N GLY A 45 27.76 19.61 14.69
CA GLY A 45 28.08 20.97 14.25
C GLY A 45 27.31 21.46 13.01
N VAL A 46 26.36 20.67 12.49
CA VAL A 46 25.46 21.07 11.40
C VAL A 46 24.63 22.28 11.83
N THR A 47 24.56 23.31 10.99
CA THR A 47 23.80 24.51 11.31
C THR A 47 22.29 24.24 11.27
N ALA A 48 21.51 24.98 12.06
CA ALA A 48 20.05 24.89 12.05
C ALA A 48 19.43 25.08 10.65
N LYS A 49 20.06 25.90 9.80
CA LYS A 49 19.59 26.13 8.42
C LYS A 49 19.77 24.91 7.53
N GLU A 50 20.91 24.22 7.65
CA GLU A 50 21.21 23.02 6.88
C GLU A 50 20.34 21.84 7.32
N SER A 51 20.22 21.62 8.64
CA SER A 51 19.37 20.57 9.17
C SER A 51 17.90 20.79 8.81
N GLN A 52 17.39 22.02 8.91
CA GLN A 52 16.03 22.36 8.51
C GLN A 52 15.78 22.10 7.01
N ARG A 53 16.75 22.40 6.14
CA ARG A 53 16.64 22.11 4.70
C ARG A 53 16.52 20.61 4.44
N ILE A 54 17.31 19.79 5.13
CA ILE A 54 17.25 18.33 5.01
C ILE A 54 15.91 17.79 5.53
N LEU A 55 15.48 18.23 6.71
CA LEU A 55 14.18 17.85 7.28
C LEU A 55 13.00 18.21 6.36
N SER A 56 13.06 19.37 5.71
CA SER A 56 12.04 19.77 4.73
C SER A 56 11.97 18.81 3.54
N VAL A 57 13.11 18.29 3.08
CA VAL A 57 13.14 17.31 1.97
C VAL A 57 12.62 15.95 2.43
N PHE A 58 12.99 15.49 3.62
CA PHE A 58 12.45 14.26 4.20
C PHE A 58 10.93 14.33 4.37
N HIS A 59 10.43 15.44 4.92
CA HIS A 59 9.00 15.64 5.11
C HIS A 59 8.23 15.64 3.78
N LYS A 60 8.78 16.30 2.74
CA LYS A 60 8.19 16.25 1.40
C LYS A 60 8.10 14.82 0.86
N SER A 61 9.20 14.07 0.94
CA SER A 61 9.26 12.66 0.50
C SER A 61 8.26 11.78 1.25
N GLN A 62 8.10 11.97 2.56
CA GLN A 62 7.08 11.29 3.35
C GLN A 62 5.66 11.66 2.91
N GLY A 63 5.41 12.95 2.62
CA GLY A 63 4.14 13.40 2.07
C GLY A 63 3.80 12.73 0.74
N ASP A 64 4.80 12.60 -0.15
CA ASP A 64 4.63 11.91 -1.44
C ASP A 64 4.28 10.42 -1.25
N LEU A 65 4.90 9.74 -0.27
CA LEU A 65 4.54 8.35 0.10
C LEU A 65 3.11 8.22 0.63
N VAL A 66 2.68 9.15 1.50
CA VAL A 66 1.30 9.17 2.02
C VAL A 66 0.31 9.41 0.87
N ALA A 67 0.61 10.32 -0.04
CA ALA A 67 -0.22 10.59 -1.22
C ALA A 67 -0.31 9.37 -2.13
N ALA A 68 0.80 8.67 -2.40
CA ALA A 68 0.81 7.44 -3.18
C ALA A 68 -0.06 6.35 -2.56
N ARG A 69 0.00 6.18 -1.23
CA ARG A 69 -0.86 5.26 -0.48
C ARG A 69 -2.34 5.63 -0.57
N GLY A 70 -2.65 6.93 -0.53
CA GLY A 70 -4.00 7.44 -0.81
C GLY A 70 -4.48 7.04 -2.20
N GLY A 71 -3.67 7.26 -3.24
CA GLY A 71 -3.98 6.87 -4.62
C GLY A 71 -4.22 5.37 -4.79
N MET A 72 -3.45 4.52 -4.07
CA MET A 72 -3.69 3.06 -4.05
C MET A 72 -5.05 2.70 -3.42
N THR A 73 -5.49 3.46 -2.42
CA THR A 73 -6.80 3.26 -1.79
C THR A 73 -7.92 3.54 -2.79
N ASP A 74 -7.82 4.65 -3.52
CA ASP A 74 -8.79 5.00 -4.57
C ASP A 74 -8.78 3.98 -5.72
N ALA A 75 -7.60 3.55 -6.18
CA ALA A 75 -7.47 2.51 -7.19
C ALA A 75 -8.14 1.20 -6.75
N THR A 76 -7.99 0.83 -5.47
CA THR A 76 -8.62 -0.36 -4.89
C THR A 76 -10.15 -0.26 -4.88
N ALA A 77 -10.69 0.93 -4.58
CA ALA A 77 -12.12 1.19 -4.68
C ALA A 77 -12.64 1.06 -6.13
N MET A 78 -11.87 1.56 -7.11
CA MET A 78 -12.21 1.38 -8.53
C MET A 78 -12.16 -0.09 -8.96
N MET A 79 -11.14 -0.84 -8.54
CA MET A 79 -11.03 -2.29 -8.81
C MET A 79 -12.20 -3.06 -8.21
N THR A 80 -12.63 -2.71 -6.99
CA THR A 80 -13.83 -3.29 -6.37
C THR A 80 -15.05 -3.00 -7.24
N GLY A 81 -15.22 -1.78 -7.75
CA GLY A 81 -16.31 -1.44 -8.69
C GLY A 81 -16.27 -2.20 -10.02
N ILE A 82 -15.09 -2.62 -10.49
CA ILE A 82 -14.95 -3.51 -11.65
C ILE A 82 -15.38 -4.93 -11.28
N GLN A 83 -14.91 -5.45 -10.14
CA GLN A 83 -15.29 -6.76 -9.62
C GLN A 83 -16.81 -6.91 -9.48
N ARG A 84 -17.51 -5.90 -8.94
CA ARG A 84 -18.98 -5.91 -8.82
C ARG A 84 -19.72 -6.13 -10.14
N ARG A 85 -19.07 -5.81 -11.27
CA ARG A 85 -19.64 -5.86 -12.62
C ARG A 85 -19.08 -7.02 -13.44
N SER A 86 -18.27 -7.88 -12.83
CA SER A 86 -17.63 -9.02 -13.50
C SER A 86 -18.22 -10.37 -13.08
N ASN A 87 -17.67 -11.43 -13.66
CA ASN A 87 -18.01 -12.84 -13.42
C ASN A 87 -17.40 -13.44 -12.14
N ILE A 88 -16.65 -12.66 -11.34
CA ILE A 88 -15.97 -13.16 -10.13
C ILE A 88 -16.74 -12.71 -8.88
N ALA A 89 -16.85 -13.57 -7.86
CA ALA A 89 -17.54 -13.23 -6.61
C ALA A 89 -16.92 -11.99 -5.95
N GLU A 90 -17.75 -11.10 -5.38
CA GLU A 90 -17.28 -9.93 -4.63
C GLU A 90 -16.52 -10.38 -3.37
N THR A 91 -15.22 -10.09 -3.36
CA THR A 91 -14.29 -10.48 -2.31
C THR A 91 -13.24 -9.39 -2.16
N GLY A 92 -13.66 -8.21 -1.67
CA GLY A 92 -12.83 -7.02 -1.43
C GLY A 92 -11.42 -7.08 -2.02
N PHE A 93 -11.30 -6.79 -3.33
CA PHE A 93 -10.07 -6.95 -4.09
C PHE A 93 -8.91 -6.22 -3.45
N GLY A 94 -7.95 -6.96 -2.87
CA GLY A 94 -6.73 -6.36 -2.33
C GLY A 94 -6.89 -5.45 -1.10
N CYS A 95 -8.10 -5.32 -0.54
CA CYS A 95 -8.32 -4.54 0.68
C CYS A 95 -7.64 -5.21 1.89
N PRO A 96 -6.74 -4.52 2.63
CA PRO A 96 -6.17 -5.05 3.86
C PRO A 96 -7.26 -5.21 4.95
N GLY A 97 -7.35 -6.36 5.62
CA GLY A 97 -8.22 -6.54 6.79
C GLY A 97 -8.67 -7.99 7.06
N PRO A 98 -9.13 -8.29 8.29
CA PRO A 98 -9.35 -9.65 8.81
C PRO A 98 -10.44 -10.47 8.11
N ASN A 99 -11.09 -9.94 7.06
CA ASN A 99 -12.11 -10.63 6.27
C ASN A 99 -11.76 -10.68 4.78
N ASN A 100 -10.49 -10.47 4.41
CA ASN A 100 -10.06 -10.68 3.03
C ASN A 100 -9.88 -12.19 2.77
N PRO A 101 -10.62 -12.81 1.83
CA PRO A 101 -10.42 -14.23 1.51
C PRO A 101 -9.01 -14.55 1.00
N LEU A 102 -8.19 -13.55 0.64
CA LEU A 102 -6.78 -13.73 0.33
C LEU A 102 -5.86 -13.80 1.57
N ASP A 103 -6.28 -13.29 2.72
CA ASP A 103 -5.57 -13.52 3.99
C ASP A 103 -5.71 -15.00 4.43
N TYR A 104 -6.74 -15.70 3.95
CA TYR A 104 -6.95 -17.14 4.13
C TYR A 104 -6.46 -17.99 2.93
N ALA A 105 -6.16 -17.36 1.79
CA ALA A 105 -5.77 -18.06 0.55
C ALA A 105 -4.30 -18.51 0.51
N GLN A 106 -3.63 -18.63 1.67
CA GLN A 106 -2.44 -19.47 1.76
C GLN A 106 -2.78 -20.97 1.62
N GLU A 107 -4.05 -21.37 1.75
CA GLU A 107 -4.50 -22.74 1.51
C GLU A 107 -5.59 -22.83 0.42
N LYS A 108 -5.15 -23.04 -0.83
CA LYS A 108 -5.85 -23.80 -1.88
C LYS A 108 -7.36 -23.53 -2.09
N GLN A 109 -7.79 -22.29 -2.36
CA GLN A 109 -9.08 -22.12 -3.03
C GLN A 109 -9.07 -20.95 -4.03
N PRO A 110 -9.30 -21.20 -5.34
CA PRO A 110 -9.45 -20.12 -6.32
C PRO A 110 -10.72 -19.31 -5.99
N LEU A 111 -10.68 -18.01 -6.30
CA LEU A 111 -11.83 -17.12 -6.20
C LEU A 111 -13.04 -17.76 -6.90
N ARG A 112 -14.15 -17.92 -6.17
CA ARG A 112 -15.34 -18.60 -6.69
C ARG A 112 -15.96 -17.77 -7.83
N ILE A 113 -16.16 -18.40 -8.98
CA ILE A 113 -16.98 -17.87 -10.07
C ILE A 113 -18.45 -18.00 -9.64
N VAL A 114 -19.24 -16.93 -9.78
CA VAL A 114 -20.70 -17.00 -9.63
C VAL A 114 -21.27 -17.21 -11.03
N ALA A 115 -21.91 -18.36 -11.25
CA ALA A 115 -22.62 -18.69 -12.48
C ALA A 115 -23.98 -17.98 -12.55
#